data_AF-B1FCQ5-F1
#
_entry.id   AF-B1FCQ5-F1
#
_cell.length_a   1.000
_cell.length_b   1.000
_cell.length_c   1.000
_cell.angle_alpha   90.00
_cell.angle_beta   90.00
_cell.angle_gamma   90.00
#
_symmetry.space_group_name_H-M   'P 1'
#
loop_
_entity.id
_entity.type
_entity.pdbx_description
1 polymer ?
#
loop_
_entity_poly.entity_id
_entity_poly.type
_entity_poly.pdbx_seq_one_letter_code
_entity_poly.pdbx_strand_id
1 'polypeptide(L)'
;MHVDIQGGEAALIESCLSLLNEKVAYVLIGTHSKHIEGRLYDILAPAGWLIEMERPAFYQVKNWIPELIVDGVQAWRNPRFVPPGSIQ
;
A
#
# COMPACT_ATOMS: atom_id res chain seq x y z
N MET A 1 5.24 -1.72 -9.89
CA MET A 1 6.33 -1.63 -8.90
C MET A 1 5.97 -2.50 -7.71
N HIS A 2 6.92 -3.29 -7.21
CA HIS A 2 6.73 -4.09 -6.01
C HIS A 2 7.54 -3.45 -4.88
N VAL A 3 6.95 -3.28 -3.70
CA VAL A 3 7.59 -2.71 -2.51
C VAL A 3 7.42 -3.69 -1.37
N ASP A 4 8.53 -4.19 -0.85
CA ASP A 4 8.56 -5.16 0.24
C ASP A 4 9.78 -4.84 1.11
N ILE A 5 9.61 -3.84 1.98
CA ILE A 5 10.67 -3.32 2.85
C ILE A 5 10.08 -3.20 4.25
N GLN A 6 10.54 -4.02 5.19
CA GLN A 6 9.97 -4.05 6.53
C GLN A 6 10.08 -2.69 7.25
N GLY A 7 8.94 -2.06 7.54
CA GLY A 7 8.86 -0.86 8.36
C GLY A 7 9.12 0.47 7.64
N GLY A 8 9.53 0.43 6.36
CA GLY A 8 9.91 1.61 5.57
C GLY A 8 8.97 1.93 4.41
N GLU A 9 7.91 1.15 4.22
CA GLU A 9 7.05 1.18 3.02
C GLU A 9 6.37 2.53 2.85
N ALA A 10 5.67 3.00 3.87
CA ALA A 10 4.95 4.27 3.81
C ALA A 10 5.89 5.46 3.59
N ALA A 11 7.06 5.45 4.25
CA ALA A 11 8.06 6.50 4.09
C ALA A 11 8.67 6.50 2.67
N LEU A 12 8.93 5.32 2.10
CA LEU A 12 9.38 5.21 0.72
C LEU A 12 8.33 5.78 -0.24
N ILE A 13 7.08 5.31 -0.14
CA ILE A 13 5.98 5.77 -1.01
C ILE A 13 5.78 7.28 -0.90
N GLU A 14 5.81 7.84 0.31
CA GLU A 14 5.72 9.28 0.54
C GLU A 14 6.87 10.03 -0.15
N SER A 15 8.10 9.56 0.02
CA SER A 15 9.29 10.21 -0.54
C SER A 15 9.36 10.18 -2.07
N CYS A 16 8.78 9.15 -2.70
CA CYS A 16 8.85 8.95 -4.15
C CYS A 16 7.51 9.19 -4.86
N LEU A 17 6.48 9.69 -4.17
CA LEU A 17 5.13 9.83 -4.70
C LEU A 17 5.06 10.58 -6.03
N SER A 18 5.84 11.67 -6.18
CA SER A 18 5.93 12.43 -7.43
C SER A 18 6.42 11.57 -8.60
N LEU A 19 7.50 10.81 -8.38
CA LEU A 19 8.04 9.89 -9.37
C LEU A 19 7.06 8.75 -9.69
N LEU A 20 6.39 8.20 -8.68
CA LEU A 20 5.37 7.16 -8.87
C LEU A 20 4.22 7.66 -9.74
N ASN A 21 3.74 8.87 -9.48
CA ASN A 21 2.67 9.50 -10.26
C ASN A 21 3.03 9.65 -11.75
N GLU A 22 4.30 9.90 -12.06
CA GLU A 22 4.80 10.14 -13.41
C GLU A 22 5.25 8.90 -14.18
N LYS A 23 5.56 7.79 -13.49
CA LYS A 23 6.26 6.66 -14.12
C LYS A 23 5.64 5.29 -13.83
N VAL A 24 4.72 5.20 -12.87
CA VAL A 24 4.25 3.90 -12.37
C VAL A 24 2.74 3.76 -12.54
N ALA A 25 2.34 2.70 -13.24
CA ALA A 25 0.93 2.35 -13.46
C ALA A 25 0.30 1.59 -12.28
N TYR A 26 1.09 0.73 -11.62
CA TYR A 26 0.65 -0.11 -10.51
C TYR A 26 1.71 -0.21 -9.43
N VAL A 27 1.29 -0.24 -8.17
CA VAL A 27 2.15 -0.51 -7.02
C VAL A 27 1.52 -1.64 -6.20
N LEU A 28 2.30 -2.67 -5.90
CA LEU A 28 1.95 -3.73 -4.96
C LEU A 28 2.90 -3.59 -3.75
N ILE A 29 2.34 -3.47 -2.55
CA ILE A 29 3.09 -3.17 -1.33
C ILE A 29 2.79 -4.25 -0.31
N GLY A 30 3.80 -5.03 0.09
CA GLY A 30 3.73 -5.89 1.27
C GLY A 30 3.80 -5.03 2.53
N THR A 31 2.85 -5.16 3.44
CA THR A 31 2.70 -4.30 4.61
C THR A 31 3.00 -5.05 5.90
N HIS A 32 3.97 -4.56 6.67
CA HIS A 32 4.37 -5.20 7.93
C HIS A 32 3.71 -4.60 9.18
N SER A 33 2.68 -3.76 9.01
CA SER A 33 1.80 -3.36 10.12
C SER A 33 0.49 -2.72 9.66
N LYS A 34 -0.53 -2.76 10.53
CA LYS A 34 -1.79 -2.01 10.33
C LYS A 34 -1.59 -0.49 10.26
N HIS A 35 -0.57 0.01 10.95
CA HIS A 35 -0.25 1.43 10.92
C HIS A 35 0.28 1.85 9.53
N ILE A 36 1.11 1.00 8.90
CA ILE A 36 1.59 1.22 7.53
C ILE A 36 0.41 1.24 6.55
N GLU A 37 -0.51 0.28 6.67
CA GLU A 37 -1.71 0.20 5.82
C GLU A 37 -2.52 1.49 5.85
N GLY A 38 -2.81 2.02 7.05
CA GLY A 38 -3.49 3.30 7.21
C GLY A 38 -2.74 4.45 6.56
N ARG A 39 -1.42 4.54 6.78
CA ARG A 39 -0.59 5.58 6.16
C ARG A 39 -0.60 5.51 4.63
N LEU A 40 -0.62 4.31 4.05
CA LEU A 40 -0.70 4.14 2.59
C LEU A 40 -2.02 4.68 2.04
N TYR A 41 -3.14 4.47 2.73
CA TYR A 41 -4.42 5.12 2.38
C TYR A 41 -4.29 6.65 2.42
N ASP A 42 -3.73 7.20 3.50
CA ASP A 42 -3.58 8.65 3.67
C ASP A 42 -2.67 9.30 2.62
N ILE A 43 -1.73 8.55 2.04
CA ILE A 43 -0.81 9.04 1.01
C ILE A 43 -1.41 8.86 -0.41
N LEU A 44 -1.85 7.64 -0.73
CA LEU A 44 -2.16 7.25 -2.11
C LEU A 44 -3.56 7.68 -2.54
N ALA A 45 -4.57 7.59 -1.65
CA ALA A 45 -5.93 7.95 -2.01
C ALA A 45 -6.06 9.46 -2.33
N PRO A 46 -5.50 10.40 -1.54
CA PRO A 46 -5.51 11.82 -1.91
C PRO A 46 -4.69 12.12 -3.17
N ALA A 47 -3.67 11.32 -3.48
CA ALA A 47 -2.90 11.42 -4.71
C ALA A 47 -3.63 10.87 -5.95
N GLY A 48 -4.87 10.40 -5.78
CA GLY A 48 -5.74 9.92 -6.86
C GLY A 48 -5.45 8.49 -7.31
N TRP A 49 -4.72 7.71 -6.52
CA TRP A 49 -4.58 6.26 -6.76
C TRP A 49 -5.84 5.53 -6.32
N LEU A 50 -6.12 4.41 -6.97
CA LEU A 50 -7.26 3.56 -6.66
C LEU A 50 -6.78 2.23 -6.08
N ILE A 51 -7.37 1.81 -4.97
CA ILE A 51 -7.09 0.49 -4.42
C ILE A 51 -7.84 -0.57 -5.23
N GLU A 52 -7.15 -1.63 -5.60
CA GLU A 52 -7.75 -2.76 -6.32
C GLU A 52 -7.84 -4.02 -5.45
N MET A 53 -6.89 -4.18 -4.53
CA MET A 53 -6.85 -5.31 -3.63
C MET A 53 -6.22 -4.90 -2.31
N GLU A 54 -6.79 -5.40 -1.23
CA GLU A 54 -6.19 -5.37 0.09
C GLU A 54 -6.32 -6.73 0.76
N ARG A 55 -5.26 -7.14 1.46
CA ARG A 55 -5.33 -8.14 2.52
C ARG A 55 -4.66 -7.54 3.75
N PRO A 56 -5.38 -7.30 4.84
CA PRO A 56 -4.82 -6.60 5.99
C PRO A 56 -3.86 -7.50 6.78
N ALA A 57 -2.92 -6.86 7.46
CA ALA A 57 -2.05 -7.47 8.45
C ALA A 57 -2.87 -7.98 9.64
N PHE A 58 -2.66 -9.24 10.02
CA PHE A 58 -3.34 -9.84 11.18
C PHE A 58 -2.43 -9.83 12.40
N TYR A 59 -3.03 -9.51 13.53
CA TYR A 59 -2.39 -9.52 14.83
C TYR A 59 -3.13 -10.48 15.74
N GLN A 60 -2.37 -11.26 16.51
CA GLN A 60 -2.88 -11.93 17.70
C GLN A 60 -2.54 -11.08 18.93
N VAL A 61 -3.37 -11.15 19.97
CA VAL A 61 -3.03 -10.56 21.27
C VAL A 61 -2.51 -11.67 22.16
N LYS A 62 -1.25 -11.59 22.57
CA LYS A 62 -0.62 -12.54 23.48
C LYS A 62 -0.07 -11.79 24.67
N ASN A 63 -0.52 -12.15 25.88
CA ASN A 63 -0.13 -11.47 27.12
C ASN A 63 -0.30 -9.93 27.06
N TRP A 64 -1.41 -9.45 26.50
CA TRP A 64 -1.72 -8.02 26.30
C TRP A 64 -0.80 -7.28 25.31
N ILE A 65 0.06 -8.00 24.59
CA ILE A 65 0.95 -7.46 23.57
C ILE A 65 0.40 -7.90 22.20
N PRO A 66 0.21 -6.96 21.25
CA PRO A 66 -0.13 -7.30 19.88
C PRO A 66 1.10 -7.88 19.17
N GLU A 67 0.98 -9.09 18.65
CA GLU A 67 2.00 -9.77 17.84
C GLU A 67 1.47 -9.91 16.41
N LEU A 68 2.24 -9.44 15.44
CA LEU A 68 1.94 -9.63 14.02
C LEU A 68 2.08 -11.13 13.68
N ILE A 69 1.05 -11.71 13.06
CA ILE A 69 1.02 -13.13 12.67
C ILE A 69 0.93 -13.34 11.17
N VAL A 70 0.44 -12.35 10.44
CA VAL A 70 0.32 -12.38 8.97
C VAL A 70 0.60 -10.97 8.47
N ASP A 71 1.56 -10.83 7.57
CA ASP A 71 1.81 -9.58 6.85
C ASP A 71 0.63 -9.25 5.93
N GLY A 72 0.36 -7.97 5.75
CA GLY A 72 -0.64 -7.49 4.82
C GLY A 72 -0.08 -7.27 3.42
N VAL A 73 -0.97 -6.89 2.51
CA VAL A 73 -0.62 -6.43 1.17
C VAL A 73 -1.69 -5.49 0.64
N GLN A 74 -1.26 -4.42 -0.03
CA GLN A 74 -2.14 -3.53 -0.77
C GLN A 74 -1.69 -3.39 -2.23
N ALA A 75 -2.64 -3.45 -3.15
CA ALA A 75 -2.43 -3.19 -4.58
C ALA A 75 -3.15 -1.91 -4.99
N TRP A 76 -2.38 -0.99 -5.56
CA TRP A 76 -2.82 0.33 -5.96
C TRP A 76 -2.58 0.53 -7.45
N ARG A 77 -3.57 1.10 -8.13
CA ARG A 77 -3.52 1.49 -9.53
C ARG A 77 -3.48 3.00 -9.68
N ASN A 78 -2.70 3.47 -10.65
CA ASN A 78 -2.63 4.87 -11.06
C ASN A 78 -3.57 5.11 -12.25
N PRO A 79 -4.70 5.82 -12.06
CA PRO A 79 -5.65 6.10 -13.15
C PRO A 79 -5.05 6.91 -14.30
N ARG A 80 -3.93 7.60 -14.08
CA ARG A 80 -3.21 8.38 -15.10
C ARG A 80 -2.68 7.49 -16.23
N PHE A 81 -2.36 6.22 -15.92
CA PHE A 81 -1.89 5.24 -16.90
C PHE A 81 -2.95 4.23 -17.27
N VAL A 82 -3.81 3.84 -16.31
CA VAL A 82 -4.85 2.84 -16.54
C VAL A 82 -6.16 3.34 -15.94
N PRO A 83 -7.00 4.02 -16.73
CA PRO A 83 -8.27 4.57 -16.27
C PRO A 83 -9.26 3.49 -15.77
N PRO A 84 -10.20 3.82 -14.87
CA PRO A 84 -11.27 2.90 -14.49
C PRO A 84 -12.04 2.38 -15.72
N GLY A 85 -12.28 1.07 -15.79
CA GLY A 85 -13.06 0.44 -16.87
C GLY A 85 -12.28 0.09 -18.14
N SER A 86 -10.95 0.24 -18.17
CA SER A 86 -10.11 -0.13 -19.32
C SER A 86 -9.66 -1.60 -19.36
N ILE A 87 -10.21 -2.45 -18.48
CA ILE A 87 -9.99 -3.90 -18.51
C ILE A 87 -11.34 -4.53 -18.85
N GLN A 88 -11.48 -4.94 -20.11
CA GLN A 88 -12.55 -5.78 -20.64
C GLN A 88 -12.08 -7.24 -20.69
#